data_AF-A0A7S2KIW7-F1
#
_entry.id   AF-A0A7S2KIW7-F1
#
_cell.length_a   1.000
_cell.length_b   1.000
_cell.length_c   1.000
_cell.angle_alpha   90.00
_cell.angle_beta   90.00
_cell.angle_gamma   90.00
#
_symmetry.space_group_name_H-M   'P 1'
#
loop_
_entity.id
_entity.type
_entity.pdbx_description
1 polymer ?
#
loop_
_entity_poly.entity_id
_entity_poly.type
_entity_poly.pdbx_seq_one_letter_code
_entity_poly.pdbx_strand_id
1 'polypeptide(L)'
;AAFGAELQRALRQICWPAELRARGGLFSGGLRVAVGALGGGYTSRRPHASTGRADYFGTIVNRAARIAASAHGGQVLLGGEDPLAGSEAASAPLGPRRLGAFTLKGIDSPMVLSELAVPDELGRLEAFPEPRTKGRVSD
;
A
#
# COMPACT_ATOMS: atom_id res chain seq x y z
N ALA A 1 -6.46 -5.10 -5.29
CA ALA A 1 -6.29 -4.77 -3.85
C ALA A 1 -6.34 -5.99 -2.93
N ALA A 2 -6.98 -7.11 -3.31
CA ALA A 2 -7.06 -8.34 -2.51
C ALA A 2 -5.70 -8.81 -1.95
N PHE A 3 -4.66 -8.85 -2.80
CA PHE A 3 -3.30 -9.22 -2.37
C PHE A 3 -2.77 -8.38 -1.20
N GLY A 4 -3.00 -7.07 -1.19
CA GLY A 4 -2.51 -6.21 -0.12
C GLY A 4 -3.12 -6.59 1.24
N ALA A 5 -4.44 -6.85 1.26
CA ALA A 5 -5.11 -7.30 2.48
C ALA A 5 -4.66 -8.70 2.91
N GLU A 6 -4.53 -9.64 1.98
CA GLU A 6 -4.05 -10.99 2.24
C GLU A 6 -2.62 -11.00 2.79
N LEU A 7 -1.72 -10.19 2.21
CA LEU A 7 -0.36 -10.02 2.71
C LEU A 7 -0.36 -9.55 4.17
N GLN A 8 -1.15 -8.54 4.51
CA GLN A 8 -1.20 -8.04 5.89
C GLN A 8 -1.76 -9.09 6.86
N ARG A 9 -2.80 -9.85 6.46
CA ARG A 9 -3.34 -10.95 7.28
C ARG A 9 -2.30 -12.05 7.49
N ALA A 10 -1.63 -12.48 6.41
CA ALA A 10 -0.60 -13.51 6.48
C ALA A 10 0.57 -13.09 7.39
N LEU A 11 1.07 -11.85 7.27
CA LEU A 11 2.17 -11.35 8.09
C LEU A 11 1.85 -11.31 9.59
N ARG A 12 0.58 -11.07 9.97
CA ARG A 12 0.12 -11.10 11.36
C ARG A 12 0.03 -12.52 11.93
N GLN A 13 -0.20 -13.52 11.08
CA GLN A 13 -0.33 -14.92 11.47
C GLN A 13 1.01 -15.66 11.55
N ILE A 14 2.06 -15.13 10.92
CA ILE A 14 3.39 -15.74 10.98
C ILE A 14 3.94 -15.67 12.40
N CYS A 15 4.28 -16.84 12.95
CA CYS A 15 5.11 -16.93 14.14
C CYS A 15 6.56 -16.61 13.75
N TRP A 16 6.98 -15.37 13.96
CA TRP A 16 8.33 -14.94 13.64
C TRP A 16 9.37 -15.66 14.51
N PRO A 17 10.44 -16.22 13.92
CA PRO A 17 11.52 -16.88 14.65
C PRO A 17 12.07 -16.02 15.80
N ALA A 18 12.42 -16.66 16.92
CA ALA A 18 12.87 -15.99 18.13
C ALA A 18 14.12 -15.12 17.88
N GLU A 19 15.01 -15.57 16.98
CA GLU A 19 16.23 -14.86 16.59
C GLU A 19 15.90 -13.52 15.92
N LEU A 20 14.85 -13.47 15.11
CA LEU A 20 14.40 -12.22 14.48
C LEU A 20 13.73 -11.31 15.51
N ARG A 21 12.92 -11.86 16.41
CA ARG A 21 12.28 -11.07 17.48
C ARG A 21 13.31 -10.46 18.43
N ALA A 22 14.36 -11.22 18.77
CA ALA A 22 15.45 -10.80 19.66
C ALA A 22 16.30 -9.67 19.07
N ARG A 23 16.35 -9.52 17.73
CA ARG A 23 17.01 -8.39 17.07
C ARG A 23 16.32 -7.04 17.34
N GLY A 24 15.11 -7.05 17.91
CA GLY A 24 14.36 -5.84 18.23
C GLY A 24 13.93 -5.05 17.00
N GLY A 25 13.46 -3.82 17.21
CA GLY A 25 13.04 -2.93 16.13
C GLY A 25 11.84 -3.48 15.34
N LEU A 26 12.01 -3.64 14.02
CA LEU A 26 10.96 -4.06 13.07
C LEU A 26 10.37 -5.46 13.33
N PHE A 27 10.98 -6.26 14.20
CA PHE A 27 10.59 -7.66 14.45
C PHE A 27 10.03 -7.92 15.85
N SER A 28 10.08 -6.94 16.77
CA SER A 28 9.65 -7.12 18.16
C SER A 28 8.16 -7.50 18.27
N GLY A 29 7.33 -6.91 17.41
CA GLY A 29 5.91 -7.21 17.22
C GLY A 29 5.58 -7.93 15.90
N GLY A 30 6.58 -8.55 15.25
CA GLY A 30 6.47 -9.08 13.89
C GLY A 30 6.68 -8.04 12.79
N LEU A 31 6.93 -8.50 11.55
CA LEU A 31 7.23 -7.62 10.43
C LEU A 31 5.98 -6.83 9.99
N ARG A 32 6.12 -5.51 9.94
CA ARG A 32 5.08 -4.57 9.54
C ARG A 32 5.41 -3.98 8.16
N VAL A 33 4.67 -4.38 7.12
CA VAL A 33 4.94 -3.96 5.74
C VAL A 33 4.02 -2.83 5.33
N ALA A 34 4.56 -1.77 4.74
CA ALA A 34 3.78 -0.70 4.12
C ALA A 34 3.46 -1.08 2.66
N VAL A 35 2.19 -0.98 2.26
CA VAL A 35 1.75 -1.32 0.90
C VAL A 35 1.11 -0.10 0.24
N GLY A 36 1.49 0.15 -1.01
CA GLY A 36 0.85 1.14 -1.87
C GLY A 36 0.47 0.51 -3.20
N ALA A 37 -0.73 0.79 -3.69
CA ALA A 37 -1.21 0.32 -4.98
C ALA A 37 -1.88 1.44 -5.78
N LEU A 38 -1.74 1.35 -7.10
CA LEU A 38 -2.34 2.29 -8.05
C LEU A 38 -2.67 1.53 -9.34
N GLY A 39 -3.90 1.67 -9.82
CA GLY A 39 -4.32 1.16 -11.12
C GLY A 39 -4.02 2.16 -12.23
N GLY A 40 -3.61 1.68 -13.40
CA GLY A 40 -3.39 2.51 -14.58
C GLY A 40 -2.43 1.90 -15.60
N GLY A 41 -2.26 2.58 -16.73
CA GLY A 41 -1.38 2.16 -17.82
C GLY A 41 0.10 2.42 -17.51
N TYR A 42 0.97 1.51 -17.95
CA TYR A 42 2.42 1.73 -18.02
C TYR A 42 2.81 2.30 -19.40
N THR A 43 3.95 2.99 -19.48
CA THR A 43 4.45 3.59 -20.73
C THR A 43 5.15 2.55 -21.61
N SER A 44 5.97 1.69 -21.01
CA SER A 44 6.58 0.58 -21.75
C SER A 44 6.94 -0.57 -20.80
N ARG A 45 7.03 -1.78 -21.37
CA ARG A 45 7.50 -2.99 -20.70
C ARG A 45 8.67 -3.56 -21.48
N ARG A 46 9.81 -3.75 -20.83
CA ARG A 46 11.02 -4.30 -21.46
C ARG A 46 11.65 -5.37 -20.57
N PRO A 47 12.45 -6.30 -21.10
CA PRO A 47 13.20 -7.24 -20.27
C PRO A 47 14.28 -6.49 -19.48
N HIS A 48 14.42 -6.81 -18.20
CA HIS A 48 15.52 -6.31 -17.37
C HIS A 48 16.85 -6.88 -17.87
N ALA A 49 17.86 -6.03 -18.02
CA ALA A 49 19.10 -6.34 -18.74
C ALA A 49 19.83 -7.60 -18.23
N SER A 50 19.84 -7.84 -16.92
CA SER A 50 20.55 -8.97 -16.33
C SER A 50 19.67 -10.19 -16.02
N THR A 51 18.36 -10.04 -15.92
CA THR A 51 17.47 -11.13 -15.44
C THR A 51 16.46 -11.60 -16.49
N GLY A 52 16.27 -10.85 -17.58
CA GLY A 52 15.27 -11.11 -18.61
C GLY A 52 13.82 -10.95 -18.14
N ARG A 53 13.57 -10.63 -16.86
CA ARG A 53 12.22 -10.45 -16.30
C ARG A 53 11.59 -9.16 -16.79
N ALA A 54 10.27 -9.10 -16.79
CA ALA A 54 9.54 -7.89 -17.17
C ALA A 54 9.86 -6.72 -16.22
N ASP A 55 10.26 -5.60 -16.80
CA ASP A 55 10.47 -4.32 -16.13
C ASP A 55 9.50 -3.28 -16.71
N TYR A 56 8.86 -2.51 -15.83
CA TYR A 56 7.76 -1.62 -16.16
C TYR A 56 8.19 -0.16 -15.98
N PHE A 57 7.95 0.65 -17.01
CA PHE A 57 8.34 2.06 -17.03
C PHE A 57 7.14 2.98 -17.16
N GLY A 58 7.31 4.22 -16.71
CA GLY A 58 6.31 5.28 -16.81
C GLY A 58 6.04 5.94 -15.45
N THR A 59 5.14 6.92 -15.45
CA THR A 59 4.79 7.63 -14.22
C THR A 59 4.08 6.72 -13.22
N ILE A 60 3.32 5.71 -13.68
CA ILE A 60 2.52 4.82 -12.84
C ILE A 60 3.34 4.09 -11.77
N VAL A 61 4.51 3.55 -12.13
CA VAL A 61 5.37 2.80 -11.19
C VAL A 61 6.00 3.73 -10.15
N ASN A 62 6.41 4.93 -10.56
CA ASN A 62 6.94 5.95 -9.66
C ASN A 62 5.86 6.42 -8.69
N ARG A 63 4.63 6.64 -9.18
CA ARG A 63 3.48 7.02 -8.34
C ARG A 63 3.15 5.92 -7.33
N ALA A 64 3.05 4.66 -7.76
CA ALA A 64 2.82 3.52 -6.87
C ALA A 64 3.89 3.42 -5.77
N ALA A 65 5.17 3.60 -6.11
CA ALA A 65 6.26 3.63 -5.13
C ALA A 65 6.11 4.78 -4.11
N ARG A 66 5.65 5.97 -4.54
CA ARG A 66 5.40 7.10 -3.62
C ARG A 66 4.20 6.87 -2.70
N ILE A 67 3.15 6.21 -3.18
CA ILE A 67 2.03 5.79 -2.32
C ILE A 67 2.53 4.82 -1.25
N ALA A 68 3.29 3.79 -1.63
CA ALA A 68 3.84 2.82 -0.69
C ALA A 68 4.78 3.48 0.35
N ALA A 69 5.61 4.44 -0.08
CA ALA A 69 6.47 5.21 0.81
C ALA A 69 5.68 6.12 1.79
N SER A 70 4.46 6.51 1.43
CA SER A 70 3.58 7.33 2.26
C SER A 70 2.83 6.49 3.30
N ALA A 71 2.67 5.18 3.08
CA ALA A 71 1.98 4.28 4.00
C ALA A 71 2.81 4.00 5.27
N HIS A 72 2.11 3.69 6.36
CA HIS A 72 2.68 3.16 7.60
C HIS A 72 2.83 1.64 7.53
N GLY A 73 3.69 1.05 8.37
CA GLY A 73 3.84 -0.39 8.43
C GLY A 73 2.53 -1.06 8.88
N GLY A 74 2.01 -2.02 8.10
CA GLY A 74 0.70 -2.63 8.31
C GLY A 74 -0.45 -1.98 7.53
N GLN A 75 -0.21 -0.80 6.93
CA GLN A 75 -1.21 -0.04 6.19
C GLN A 75 -1.18 -0.41 4.69
N VAL A 76 -2.36 -0.40 4.06
CA VAL A 76 -2.53 -0.55 2.61
C VAL A 76 -3.18 0.72 2.08
N LEU A 77 -2.41 1.51 1.34
CA LEU A 77 -2.89 2.71 0.66
C LEU A 77 -3.16 2.44 -0.81
N LEU A 78 -4.29 2.92 -1.29
CA LEU A 78 -4.70 2.87 -2.69
C LEU A 78 -4.78 4.29 -3.25
N GLY A 79 -4.19 4.53 -4.41
CA GLY A 79 -4.28 5.81 -5.11
C GLY A 79 -5.38 5.82 -6.18
N GLY A 80 -6.00 6.98 -6.37
CA GLY A 80 -7.03 7.22 -7.39
C GLY A 80 -8.42 7.51 -6.79
N GLU A 81 -9.31 8.07 -7.60
CA GLU A 81 -10.69 8.38 -7.20
C GLU A 81 -11.52 7.10 -6.97
N ASP A 82 -11.37 6.12 -7.86
CA ASP A 82 -11.99 4.80 -7.73
C ASP A 82 -10.89 3.71 -7.78
N PRO A 83 -10.22 3.46 -6.64
CA PRO A 83 -9.07 2.56 -6.59
C PRO A 83 -9.40 1.09 -6.81
N LEU A 84 -10.69 0.71 -6.76
CA LEU A 84 -11.16 -0.66 -6.96
C LEU A 84 -11.97 -0.83 -8.25
N ALA A 85 -12.07 0.20 -9.10
CA ALA A 85 -12.70 0.11 -10.41
C ALA A 85 -12.19 -1.13 -11.17
N GLY A 86 -13.11 -2.04 -11.53
CA GLY A 86 -12.78 -3.27 -12.26
C GLY A 86 -12.01 -4.32 -11.46
N SER A 87 -11.92 -4.21 -10.14
CA SER A 87 -11.33 -5.23 -9.26
C SER A 87 -12.40 -6.10 -8.62
N GLU A 88 -12.19 -7.42 -8.61
CA GLU A 88 -12.97 -8.38 -7.79
C GLU A 88 -12.99 -8.03 -6.29
N ALA A 89 -12.02 -7.23 -5.83
CA ALA A 89 -11.96 -6.75 -4.46
C ALA A 89 -12.98 -5.64 -4.14
N ALA A 90 -13.70 -5.11 -5.13
CA ALA A 90 -14.82 -4.18 -4.91
C ALA A 90 -15.95 -4.81 -4.06
N SER A 91 -16.00 -6.14 -4.03
CA SER A 91 -16.95 -6.94 -3.25
C SER A 91 -16.53 -7.17 -1.79
N ALA A 92 -15.40 -6.62 -1.34
CA ALA A 92 -14.96 -6.77 0.05
C ALA A 92 -15.93 -6.05 1.01
N PRO A 93 -16.31 -6.67 2.15
CA PRO A 93 -17.34 -6.13 3.04
C PRO A 93 -17.01 -4.76 3.65
N LEU A 94 -15.73 -4.39 3.69
CA LEU A 94 -15.26 -3.06 4.05
C LEU A 94 -14.49 -2.50 2.84
N GLY A 95 -15.19 -1.73 2.01
CA GLY A 95 -14.56 -0.99 0.92
C GLY A 95 -13.49 -0.01 1.43
N PRO A 96 -12.67 0.55 0.53
CA PRO A 96 -11.58 1.42 0.91
C PRO A 96 -12.14 2.75 1.45
N ARG A 97 -11.61 3.19 2.58
CA ARG A 97 -11.98 4.45 3.21
C ARG A 97 -11.18 5.58 2.58
N ARG A 98 -11.87 6.51 1.90
CA ARG A 98 -11.22 7.71 1.34
C ARG A 98 -10.57 8.52 2.46
N LEU A 99 -9.28 8.85 2.29
CA LEU A 99 -8.53 9.71 3.20
C LEU A 99 -8.46 11.17 2.72
N GLY A 100 -8.66 11.41 1.43
CA GLY A 100 -8.58 12.75 0.82
C GLY A 100 -7.44 12.88 -0.19
N ALA A 101 -7.23 14.10 -0.70
CA ALA A 101 -6.16 14.41 -1.66
C ALA A 101 -4.87 14.85 -0.94
N PHE A 102 -3.73 14.32 -1.38
CA PHE A 102 -2.42 14.59 -0.77
C PHE A 102 -1.37 14.94 -1.81
N THR A 103 -0.48 15.86 -1.46
CA THR A 103 0.72 16.13 -2.24
C THR A 103 1.81 15.12 -1.87
N LEU A 104 2.26 14.33 -2.85
CA LEU A 104 3.34 13.36 -2.61
C LEU A 104 4.69 13.89 -3.10
N LYS A 105 5.77 13.42 -2.48
CA LYS A 105 7.14 13.81 -2.89
C LYS A 105 7.42 13.39 -4.33
N GLY A 106 7.72 14.35 -5.19
CA GLY A 106 8.08 14.11 -6.60
C GLY A 106 6.90 13.77 -7.50
N ILE A 107 5.68 14.14 -7.11
CA ILE A 107 4.49 14.10 -7.95
C ILE A 107 3.90 15.51 -7.96
N ASP A 108 3.74 16.08 -9.15
CA ASP A 108 3.33 17.48 -9.31
C ASP A 108 1.84 17.69 -8.99
N SER A 109 1.01 16.72 -9.34
CA SER A 109 -0.43 16.75 -9.06
C SER A 109 -0.77 16.09 -7.72
N PRO A 110 -1.71 16.65 -6.93
CA PRO A 110 -2.27 15.95 -5.78
C PRO A 110 -2.83 14.59 -6.16
N MET A 111 -2.80 13.65 -5.22
CA MET A 111 -3.33 12.31 -5.40
C MET A 111 -4.33 11.98 -4.31
N VAL A 112 -5.52 11.53 -4.72
CA VAL A 112 -6.49 10.95 -3.80
C VAL A 112 -5.97 9.62 -3.29
N LEU A 113 -5.94 9.51 -1.97
CA LEU A 113 -5.56 8.29 -1.27
C LEU A 113 -6.77 7.74 -0.52
N SER A 114 -6.90 6.43 -0.55
CA SER A 114 -7.88 5.66 0.22
C SER A 114 -7.16 4.53 0.96
N GLU A 115 -7.61 4.23 2.17
CA GLU A 115 -7.08 3.14 2.98
C GLU A 115 -7.95 1.90 2.83
N LEU A 116 -7.32 0.77 2.52
CA LEU A 116 -8.01 -0.51 2.56
C LEU A 116 -8.01 -1.03 4.01
N ALA A 117 -9.19 -1.15 4.62
CA ALA A 117 -9.35 -1.69 5.96
C ALA A 117 -9.00 -3.19 5.97
N VAL A 118 -8.07 -3.59 6.85
CA VAL A 118 -7.70 -4.99 7.05
C VAL A 118 -7.97 -5.37 8.50
N PRO A 119 -9.10 -6.03 8.79
CA PRO A 119 -9.39 -6.49 10.15
C PRO A 119 -8.43 -7.60 10.58
N ASP A 120 -8.12 -7.62 11.88
CA ASP A 120 -7.48 -8.75 12.53
C ASP A 120 -8.43 -9.95 12.68
N GLU A 121 -7.97 -11.04 13.27
CA GLU A 121 -8.75 -12.27 13.46
C GLU A 121 -10.00 -12.08 14.34
N LEU A 122 -10.04 -11.01 15.13
CA LEU A 122 -11.17 -10.65 15.99
C LEU A 122 -12.06 -9.57 15.35
N GLY A 123 -11.82 -9.23 14.07
CA GLY A 123 -12.57 -8.20 13.36
C GLY A 123 -12.17 -6.77 13.69
N ARG A 124 -11.09 -6.55 14.46
CA ARG A 124 -10.67 -5.20 14.88
C ARG A 124 -9.86 -4.52 13.78
N LEU A 125 -10.12 -3.24 13.59
CA LEU A 125 -9.39 -2.39 12.67
C LEU A 125 -8.29 -1.63 13.41
N GLU A 126 -7.08 -1.64 12.84
CA GLU A 126 -5.98 -0.82 13.32
C GLU A 126 -6.11 0.60 12.77
N ALA A 127 -5.98 1.60 13.64
CA ALA A 127 -5.94 3.00 13.25
C ALA A 127 -4.52 3.41 12.92
N PHE A 128 -4.34 4.09 11.78
CA PHE A 128 -3.06 4.66 11.38
C PHE A 128 -3.09 6.19 11.48
N PRO A 129 -1.95 6.83 11.79
CA PRO A 129 -1.79 8.28 11.61
C PRO A 129 -2.01 8.69 10.15
N GLU A 130 -2.07 9.99 9.91
CA GLU A 130 -2.12 10.53 8.55
C GLU A 130 -0.95 9.97 7.70
N PRO A 131 -1.17 9.65 6.41
CA PRO A 131 -0.11 9.20 5.52
C PRO A 131 1.07 10.17 5.48
N ARG A 132 2.29 9.63 5.36
CA ARG A 132 3.57 10.36 5.34
C ARG A 132 3.77 11.10 4.01
N THR A 133 3.03 12.19 3.83
CA THR A 133 2.99 13.00 2.61
C THR A 133 3.60 14.38 2.84
N LYS A 134 3.60 15.25 1.81
CA LYS A 134 3.98 16.67 1.97
C LYS A 134 2.86 17.52 2.59
N GLY A 135 1.66 16.97 2.72
CA GLY A 135 0.48 17.64 3.24
C GLY A 135 -0.79 17.22 2.50
N ARG A 136 -1.91 17.33 3.20
CA ARG A 136 -3.26 17.23 2.62
C ARG A 136 -3.59 18.52 1.85
N VAL A 137 -4.24 18.37 0.71
CA VAL A 137 -4.83 19.49 -0.03
C VAL A 137 -6.24 19.69 0.49
N SER A 138 -6.59 20.92 0.89
CA SER A 138 -7.97 21.28 1.24
C SER A 138 -8.83 21.22 -0.03
N ASP A 139 -9.95 20.50 0.06
CA ASP A 139 -10.99 20.48 -0.98
C ASP A 139 -11.62 21.87 -1.18
#